data_AF-A0A9P8QLJ1-F1
#
_entry.id   AF-A0A9P8QLJ1-F1
#
_cell.length_a   1.000
_cell.length_b   1.000
_cell.length_c   1.000
_cell.angle_alpha   90.00
_cell.angle_beta   90.00
_cell.angle_gamma   90.00
#
_symmetry.space_group_name_H-M   'P 1'
#
loop_
_entity.id
_entity.type
_entity.pdbx_description
1 polymer ?
#
loop_
_entity_poly.entity_id
_entity_poly.type
_entity_poly.pdbx_seq_one_letter_code
_entity_poly.pdbx_strand_id
1 'polypeptide(L)'
;MSDAEENDLFNIHISDSEDGKTEKQSKRTGQSEDDFQAVKSTYHAKVENGNIYQTIPLPLGPDANKQHVQELLHAAEELYFFRRYQGVIDFVSQVLALEGDRGGLDEETRQLLSMYQSRCRQKIETRSD
;
A
#
# COMPACT_ATOMS: atom_id res chain seq x y z
N MET A 1 -56.06 -13.05 -4.29
CA MET A 1 -56.27 -11.60 -4.09
C MET A 1 -56.03 -11.33 -2.62
N SER A 2 -55.24 -10.28 -2.32
CA SER A 2 -54.72 -9.75 -1.04
C SER A 2 -53.70 -10.67 -0.33
N ASP A 3 -52.38 -10.51 -0.44
CA ASP A 3 -51.51 -9.31 -0.25
C ASP A 3 -51.84 -8.55 1.04
N ALA A 4 -51.05 -8.74 2.11
CA ALA A 4 -50.84 -7.78 3.22
C ALA A 4 -49.83 -8.24 4.32
N GLU A 5 -48.75 -8.99 4.03
CA GLU A 5 -47.70 -9.29 5.04
C GLU A 5 -46.35 -8.65 4.69
N GLU A 6 -46.34 -7.38 4.27
CA GLU A 6 -45.10 -6.75 3.83
C GLU A 6 -44.92 -5.29 4.29
N ASN A 7 -45.41 -4.92 5.47
CA ASN A 7 -45.25 -3.52 5.93
C ASN A 7 -44.82 -3.31 7.39
N ASP A 8 -44.29 -4.33 8.08
CA ASP A 8 -43.77 -4.16 9.45
C ASP A 8 -42.25 -3.89 9.51
N LEU A 9 -41.54 -3.94 8.38
CA LEU A 9 -40.10 -3.71 8.33
C LEU A 9 -39.70 -2.22 8.44
N PHE A 10 -40.67 -1.29 8.35
CA PHE A 10 -40.44 0.16 8.41
C PHE A 10 -41.15 0.87 9.58
N ASN A 11 -41.51 0.14 10.64
CA ASN A 11 -42.09 0.73 11.86
C ASN A 11 -41.00 1.33 12.78
N ILE A 12 -40.17 2.24 12.24
CA ILE A 12 -39.27 3.05 13.05
C ILE A 12 -40.07 4.27 13.54
N HIS A 13 -40.58 4.18 14.76
CA HIS A 13 -41.24 5.29 15.44
C HIS A 13 -40.19 6.30 15.92
N ILE A 14 -39.97 7.37 15.16
CA ILE A 14 -39.16 8.51 15.60
C ILE A 14 -40.00 9.29 16.62
N SER A 15 -39.83 8.95 17.90
CA SER A 15 -40.41 9.73 19.00
C SER A 15 -39.51 10.92 19.26
N ASP A 16 -39.89 12.08 18.72
CA ASP A 16 -39.30 13.37 19.07
C ASP A 16 -39.75 13.74 20.50
N SER A 17 -38.86 13.55 21.46
CA SER A 17 -39.04 14.01 22.84
C SER A 17 -37.68 14.43 23.39
N GLU A 18 -37.36 15.69 23.14
CA GLU A 18 -36.36 16.43 23.90
C GLU A 18 -36.83 16.59 25.35
N ASP A 19 -36.20 15.89 26.29
CA ASP A 19 -35.67 16.51 27.53
C ASP A 19 -35.02 15.44 28.42
N GLY A 20 -33.70 15.36 28.36
CA GLY A 20 -32.91 14.49 29.21
C GLY A 20 -31.45 14.93 29.20
N LYS A 21 -31.06 15.71 30.22
CA LYS A 21 -29.66 16.09 30.49
C LYS A 21 -28.80 14.84 30.65
N THR A 22 -28.30 14.32 29.55
CA THR A 22 -27.22 13.35 29.52
C THR A 22 -25.95 14.16 29.41
N GLU A 23 -25.16 14.17 30.50
CA GLU A 23 -23.77 14.60 30.44
C GLU A 23 -23.12 13.85 29.27
N LYS A 24 -22.78 14.60 28.21
CA LYS A 24 -22.20 14.05 26.99
C LYS A 24 -20.85 13.45 27.38
N GLN A 25 -20.82 12.15 27.66
CA GLN A 25 -19.61 11.37 27.53
C GLN A 25 -19.12 11.61 26.11
N SER A 26 -18.01 12.35 25.97
CA SER A 26 -17.38 12.62 24.70
C SER A 26 -17.19 11.28 24.00
N LYS A 27 -17.96 11.03 22.92
CA LYS A 27 -17.88 9.78 22.17
C LYS A 27 -16.41 9.60 21.80
N ARG A 28 -15.78 8.54 22.32
CA ARG A 28 -14.32 8.30 22.24
C ARG A 28 -13.76 8.25 20.82
N THR A 29 -14.64 8.15 19.82
CA THR A 29 -14.40 8.06 18.38
C THR A 29 -15.22 9.07 17.57
N GLY A 30 -15.91 10.03 18.21
CA GLY A 30 -16.69 11.04 17.51
C GLY A 30 -15.80 12.17 17.01
N GLN A 31 -15.64 12.28 15.69
CA GLN A 31 -15.10 13.48 15.03
C GLN A 31 -16.25 14.48 14.84
N SER A 32 -16.01 15.77 15.10
CA SER A 32 -17.00 16.81 14.77
C SER A 32 -17.12 16.97 13.25
N GLU A 33 -18.25 17.48 12.77
CA GLU A 33 -18.43 17.73 11.32
C GLU A 33 -17.36 18.70 10.79
N ASP A 34 -17.01 19.74 11.55
CA ASP A 34 -15.98 20.71 11.18
C ASP A 34 -14.60 20.04 11.04
N ASP A 35 -14.24 19.14 11.96
CA ASP A 35 -12.99 18.37 11.88
C ASP A 35 -12.98 17.42 10.68
N PHE A 36 -14.13 16.82 10.35
CA PHE A 36 -14.26 15.95 9.17
C PHE A 36 -14.09 16.75 7.88
N GLN A 37 -14.70 17.93 7.76
CA GLN A 37 -14.53 18.80 6.60
C GLN A 37 -13.08 19.32 6.47
N ALA A 38 -12.40 19.60 7.58
CA ALA A 38 -10.98 19.95 7.58
C ALA A 38 -10.10 18.80 7.05
N VAL A 39 -10.33 17.56 7.51
CA VAL A 39 -9.61 16.38 6.99
C VAL A 39 -9.94 16.16 5.52
N LYS A 40 -11.21 16.23 5.14
CA LYS A 40 -11.67 16.01 3.76
C LYS A 40 -11.07 17.03 2.79
N SER A 41 -10.99 18.30 3.18
CA SER A 41 -10.40 19.36 2.34
C SER A 41 -8.90 19.17 2.11
N THR A 42 -8.20 18.57 3.07
CA THR A 42 -6.75 18.32 2.99
C THR A 42 -6.42 16.91 2.49
N TYR A 43 -7.41 16.02 2.42
CA TYR A 43 -7.22 14.63 2.03
C TYR A 43 -6.83 14.53 0.56
N HIS A 44 -5.72 13.84 0.32
CA HIS A 44 -5.33 13.38 -1.01
C HIS A 44 -5.13 11.86 -0.92
N ALA A 45 -5.70 11.13 -1.87
CA ALA A 45 -5.45 9.71 -1.98
C ALA A 45 -3.97 9.49 -2.31
N LYS A 46 -3.31 8.58 -1.59
CA LYS A 46 -1.95 8.16 -1.92
C LYS A 46 -2.00 7.39 -3.24
N VAL A 47 -1.35 7.92 -4.28
CA VAL A 47 -1.23 7.26 -5.58
C VAL A 47 0.20 6.74 -5.72
N GLU A 48 0.37 5.42 -5.63
CA GLU A 48 1.65 4.75 -5.86
C GLU A 48 1.82 4.51 -7.37
N ASN A 49 2.80 5.19 -7.98
CA ASN A 49 2.99 5.27 -9.44
C ASN A 49 4.18 4.45 -9.97
N GLY A 50 4.63 3.41 -9.26
CA GLY A 50 5.78 2.62 -9.72
C GLY A 50 7.13 3.18 -9.32
N ASN A 51 7.19 4.05 -8.30
CA ASN A 51 8.37 4.85 -7.98
C ASN A 51 8.93 4.59 -6.58
N ILE A 52 8.48 3.52 -5.89
CA ILE A 52 8.99 3.18 -4.55
C ILE A 52 10.52 2.97 -4.58
N TYR A 53 11.07 2.48 -5.69
CA TYR A 53 12.51 2.29 -5.86
C TYR A 53 13.34 3.58 -5.66
N GLN A 54 12.76 4.77 -5.84
CA GLN A 54 13.46 6.05 -5.69
C GLN A 54 13.58 6.50 -4.23
N THR A 55 12.70 5.99 -3.36
CA THR A 55 12.66 6.39 -1.94
C THR A 55 13.52 5.50 -1.06
N ILE A 56 13.99 4.37 -1.58
CA ILE A 56 14.79 3.40 -0.82
C ILE A 56 16.24 3.87 -0.78
N PRO A 57 16.80 4.13 0.41
CA PRO A 57 18.22 4.45 0.53
C PRO A 57 19.05 3.19 0.29
N LEU A 58 19.96 3.25 -0.68
CA LEU A 58 20.95 2.21 -0.95
C LEU A 58 22.37 2.77 -0.73
N PRO A 59 23.29 2.01 -0.11
CA PRO A 59 23.10 0.69 0.48
C PRO A 59 22.19 0.73 1.72
N LEU A 60 21.58 -0.42 2.04
CA LEU A 60 20.84 -0.62 3.27
C LEU A 60 21.78 -0.34 4.44
N GLY A 61 21.33 0.50 5.38
CA GLY A 61 22.13 0.88 6.54
C GLY A 61 22.53 -0.35 7.40
N PRO A 62 23.48 -0.20 8.33
CA PRO A 62 23.93 -1.29 9.20
C PRO A 62 22.81 -1.90 10.05
N ASP A 63 21.70 -1.17 10.25
CA ASP A 63 20.50 -1.60 10.97
C ASP A 63 19.38 -2.10 10.03
N ALA A 64 19.74 -2.58 8.84
CA ALA A 64 18.80 -3.13 7.87
C ALA A 64 17.97 -4.26 8.50
N ASN A 65 16.71 -3.95 8.79
CA ASN A 65 15.74 -4.92 9.28
C ASN A 65 14.96 -5.58 8.12
N LYS A 66 14.15 -6.58 8.45
CA LYS A 66 13.31 -7.30 7.48
C LYS A 66 12.37 -6.38 6.67
N GLN A 67 11.91 -5.27 7.25
CA GLN A 67 11.03 -4.33 6.56
C GLN A 67 11.76 -3.66 5.39
N HIS A 68 13.02 -3.24 5.56
CA HIS A 68 13.80 -2.64 4.47
C HIS A 68 14.00 -3.63 3.31
N VAL A 69 14.23 -4.91 3.62
CA VAL A 69 14.36 -5.97 2.62
C VAL A 69 13.05 -6.16 1.85
N GLN A 70 11.91 -6.12 2.55
CA GLN A 70 10.59 -6.20 1.91
C GLN A 70 10.28 -4.99 1.03
N GLU A 71 10.63 -3.78 1.47
CA GLU A 71 10.45 -2.56 0.67
C GLU A 71 11.25 -2.64 -0.64
N LEU A 72 12.47 -3.15 -0.58
CA LEU A 72 13.31 -3.40 -1.76
C LEU A 72 12.66 -4.39 -2.72
N LEU A 73 12.17 -5.52 -2.19
CA LEU A 73 11.49 -6.51 -3.02
C LEU A 73 10.24 -5.91 -3.66
N HIS A 74 9.42 -5.19 -2.89
CA HIS A 74 8.22 -4.53 -3.41
C HIS A 74 8.53 -3.48 -4.47
N ALA A 75 9.62 -2.74 -4.35
CA ALA A 75 10.06 -1.82 -5.40
C ALA A 75 10.38 -2.54 -6.72
N ALA A 76 11.06 -3.69 -6.66
CA ALA A 76 11.32 -4.52 -7.84
C ALA A 76 10.03 -5.08 -8.45
N GLU A 77 9.10 -5.54 -7.60
CA GLU A 77 7.79 -6.06 -8.02
C GLU A 77 6.91 -4.99 -8.65
N GLU A 78 6.91 -3.78 -8.09
CA GLU A 78 6.14 -2.64 -8.60
C GLU A 78 6.63 -2.26 -10.00
N LEU A 79 7.95 -2.12 -10.18
CA LEU A 79 8.55 -1.88 -11.50
C LEU A 79 8.20 -2.99 -12.50
N TYR A 80 8.21 -4.25 -12.06
CA TYR A 80 7.79 -5.39 -12.89
C TYR A 80 6.30 -5.31 -13.27
N PHE A 81 5.42 -4.97 -12.33
CA PHE A 81 3.97 -4.83 -12.54
C PHE A 81 3.66 -3.74 -13.58
N PHE A 82 4.33 -2.58 -13.48
CA PHE A 82 4.25 -1.50 -14.46
C PHE A 82 4.97 -1.79 -15.79
N ARG A 83 5.49 -3.01 -15.97
CA ARG A 83 6.24 -3.46 -17.16
C ARG A 83 7.48 -2.63 -17.46
N ARG A 84 8.04 -1.96 -16.46
CA ARG A 84 9.30 -1.19 -16.54
C ARG A 84 10.48 -2.13 -16.35
N TYR A 85 10.60 -3.11 -17.24
CA TYR A 85 11.57 -4.22 -17.11
C TYR A 85 13.03 -3.75 -17.05
N GLN A 86 13.39 -2.71 -17.80
CA GLN A 86 14.73 -2.14 -17.74
C GLN A 86 15.02 -1.57 -16.34
N GLY A 87 14.06 -0.86 -15.75
CA GLY A 87 14.18 -0.33 -14.40
C GLY A 87 14.38 -1.41 -13.34
N VAL A 88 13.70 -2.56 -13.48
CA VAL A 88 13.93 -3.72 -12.59
C VAL A 88 15.38 -4.21 -12.72
N ILE A 89 15.89 -4.36 -13.95
CA ILE A 89 17.25 -4.85 -14.19
C ILE A 89 18.28 -3.91 -13.58
N ASP A 90 18.13 -2.61 -13.80
CA ASP A 90 19.06 -1.59 -13.31
C ASP A 90 19.04 -1.52 -11.78
N PHE A 91 17.84 -1.47 -11.19
CA PHE A 91 17.65 -1.45 -9.74
C PHE A 91 18.22 -2.69 -9.06
N VAL A 92 17.86 -3.90 -9.54
CA VAL A 92 18.38 -5.16 -8.97
C VAL A 92 19.90 -5.25 -9.13
N SER A 93 20.45 -4.82 -10.26
CA SER A 93 21.91 -4.80 -10.45
C SER A 93 22.59 -3.90 -9.43
N GLN A 94 22.03 -2.71 -9.20
CA GLN A 94 22.54 -1.76 -8.22
C GLN A 94 22.48 -2.32 -6.80
N VAL A 95 21.36 -2.94 -6.42
CA VAL A 95 21.18 -3.57 -5.11
C VAL A 95 22.21 -4.67 -4.90
N LEU A 96 22.33 -5.63 -5.83
CA LEU A 96 23.25 -6.75 -5.69
C LEU A 96 24.71 -6.30 -5.66
N ALA A 97 25.06 -5.23 -6.40
CA ALA A 97 26.40 -4.66 -6.40
C ALA A 97 26.74 -3.92 -5.09
N LEU A 98 25.78 -3.20 -4.50
CA LEU A 98 25.99 -2.41 -3.29
C LEU A 98 25.92 -3.26 -2.01
N GLU A 99 24.99 -4.22 -1.95
CA GLU A 99 24.84 -5.09 -0.79
C GLU A 99 25.90 -6.20 -0.79
N GLY A 100 26.26 -6.79 -1.94
CA GLY A 100 27.31 -7.82 -2.04
C GLY A 100 27.18 -8.95 -1.00
N ASP A 101 28.23 -9.74 -0.72
CA ASP A 101 28.19 -10.85 0.26
C ASP A 101 28.14 -10.43 1.74
N ARG A 102 28.35 -9.14 2.03
CA ARG A 102 28.39 -8.62 3.41
C ARG A 102 27.20 -7.72 3.77
N GLY A 103 26.33 -7.42 2.82
CA GLY A 103 25.14 -6.60 3.01
C GLY A 103 24.02 -7.35 3.72
N GLY A 104 23.02 -6.61 4.19
CA GLY A 104 21.93 -7.11 5.03
C GLY A 104 20.92 -8.01 4.31
N LEU A 105 21.16 -8.34 3.04
CA LEU A 105 20.30 -9.21 2.23
C LEU A 105 20.58 -10.69 2.51
N ASP A 106 19.54 -11.40 2.91
CA ASP A 106 19.54 -12.86 2.97
C ASP A 106 19.63 -13.50 1.57
N GLU A 107 20.03 -14.77 1.54
CA GLU A 107 20.26 -15.51 0.30
C GLU A 107 18.96 -15.71 -0.50
N GLU A 108 17.84 -15.94 0.19
CA GLU A 108 16.54 -16.13 -0.45
C GLU A 108 16.10 -14.87 -1.22
N THR A 109 16.26 -13.67 -0.63
CA THR A 109 15.92 -12.43 -1.31
C THR A 109 16.82 -12.19 -2.51
N ARG A 110 18.12 -12.49 -2.43
CA ARG A 110 19.05 -12.35 -3.58
C ARG A 110 18.65 -13.23 -4.75
N GLN A 111 18.29 -14.48 -4.47
CA GLN A 111 17.82 -15.41 -5.48
C GLN A 111 16.53 -14.92 -6.14
N LEU A 112 15.60 -14.40 -5.34
CA LEU A 112 14.34 -13.86 -5.83
C LEU A 112 14.56 -12.63 -6.73
N LEU A 113 15.41 -11.69 -6.32
CA LEU A 113 15.79 -10.53 -7.14
C LEU A 113 16.46 -10.96 -8.46
N SER A 114 17.37 -11.93 -8.39
CA SER A 114 18.06 -12.48 -9.58
C SER A 114 17.08 -13.16 -10.55
N MET A 115 16.06 -13.86 -10.02
CA MET A 115 14.97 -14.42 -10.82
C MET A 115 14.18 -13.31 -11.52
N TYR A 116 13.80 -12.24 -10.82
CA TYR A 116 13.11 -11.10 -11.43
C TYR A 116 13.93 -10.46 -12.54
N GLN A 117 15.24 -10.26 -12.32
CA GLN A 117 16.14 -9.73 -13.34
C GLN A 117 16.18 -10.62 -14.60
N SER A 118 16.32 -11.94 -14.41
CA SER A 118 16.37 -12.91 -15.52
C SER A 118 15.06 -12.92 -16.31
N ARG A 119 13.91 -12.92 -15.63
CA ARG A 119 12.59 -12.82 -16.27
C ARG A 119 12.41 -11.51 -17.03
N CYS A 120 12.90 -10.39 -16.51
CA CYS A 120 12.83 -9.11 -17.19
C CYS A 120 13.64 -9.10 -18.48
N ARG A 121 14.84 -9.67 -18.48
CA ARG A 121 15.67 -9.81 -19.70
C ARG A 121 14.94 -10.59 -20.78
N GLN A 122 14.39 -11.76 -20.44
CA GLN A 122 13.57 -12.56 -21.35
C GLN A 122 12.39 -11.77 -21.91
N LYS A 123 11.69 -10.99 -21.06
CA LYS A 123 10.55 -10.17 -21.49
C LYS A 123 10.94 -9.03 -22.43
N ILE A 124 12.13 -8.44 -22.27
CA ILE A 124 12.64 -7.42 -23.20
C ILE A 124 12.97 -8.05 -24.55
N GLU A 125 13.65 -9.19 -24.55
CA GLU A 125 13.99 -9.95 -25.76
C GLU A 125 12.71 -10.35 -26.53
N THR A 126 11.73 -10.96 -25.85
CA THR A 126 10.48 -11.43 -26.49
C THR A 126 9.62 -10.28 -27.03
N ARG A 127 9.87 -9.04 -26.62
CA ARG A 127 9.09 -7.85 -27.02
C ARG A 127 9.81 -7.01 -28.08
N SER A 128 11.05 -7.38 -28.43
CA SER A 128 11.85 -6.73 -29.45
C SER A 128 11.73 -7.41 -30.83
N ASP A 129 10.98 -8.52 -30.91
CA ASP A 129 10.46 -9.14 -32.14
C ASP A 129 9.06 -8.62 -32.49
#